data_AF-A0A3M1ZV03-F1
#
_entry.id   AF-A0A3M1ZV03-F1
#
_cell.length_a   1.000
_cell.length_b   1.000
_cell.length_c   1.000
_cell.angle_alpha   90.00
_cell.angle_beta   90.00
_cell.angle_gamma   90.00
#
_symmetry.space_group_name_H-M   'P 1'
#
loop_
_entity.id
_entity.type
_entity.pdbx_description
1 polymer ?
#
loop_
_entity_poly.entity_id
_entity_poly.type
_entity_poly.pdbx_seq_one_letter_code
_entity_poly.pdbx_strand_id
1 'polypeptide(L)'
;MRINGEEPPAYRVALCRCGSSSAMPFCDGSHRQLTFEDSGQPVALPMPGEAAKGELDIQSQQPGPLRVVGPFLLIDGAGKARGHYRQLAFCCCGSSRMKPLCDGSHALIGESSAKLL
;
A
#
# COMPACT_ATOMS: atom_id res chain seq x y z
N MET A 1 5.34 -3.32 -15.04
CA MET A 1 4.97 -3.48 -13.61
C MET A 1 4.68 -4.95 -13.46
N ARG A 2 5.40 -5.67 -12.60
CA ARG A 2 5.15 -7.09 -12.35
C ARG A 2 4.77 -7.27 -10.89
N ILE A 3 3.76 -8.08 -10.59
CA ILE A 3 3.38 -8.44 -9.22
C ILE A 3 3.82 -9.89 -9.02
N ASN A 4 4.78 -10.12 -8.12
CA ASN A 4 5.38 -11.44 -7.91
C ASN A 4 5.91 -12.09 -9.21
N GLY A 5 6.39 -11.28 -10.15
CA GLY A 5 6.89 -11.75 -11.44
C GLY A 5 5.84 -11.91 -12.55
N GLU A 6 4.55 -11.68 -12.29
CA GLU A 6 3.46 -11.81 -13.26
C GLU A 6 2.95 -10.44 -13.75
N GLU A 7 2.42 -10.40 -14.99
CA GLU A 7 1.72 -9.22 -15.52
C GLU A 7 0.36 -9.06 -14.83
N PRO A 8 0.02 -7.86 -14.32
CA PRO A 8 -1.19 -7.67 -13.53
C PRO A 8 -2.47 -7.69 -14.41
N PRO A 9 -3.60 -8.20 -13.89
CA PRO A 9 -4.87 -8.27 -14.63
C PRO A 9 -5.50 -6.88 -14.88
N ALA A 10 -5.04 -5.84 -14.18
CA ALA A 10 -5.46 -4.46 -14.36
C ALA A 10 -4.32 -3.50 -14.01
N TYR A 11 -4.32 -2.31 -14.63
CA TYR A 11 -3.28 -1.30 -14.43
C TYR A 11 -3.56 -0.34 -13.26
N ARG A 12 -4.73 -0.45 -12.60
CA ARG A 12 -5.13 0.43 -11.50
C ARG A 12 -5.83 -0.37 -10.41
N VAL A 13 -5.43 -0.09 -9.17
CA VAL A 13 -6.03 -0.65 -7.95
C VAL A 13 -6.14 0.47 -6.92
N ALA A 14 -7.10 0.35 -6.01
CA ALA A 14 -7.21 1.24 -4.85
C ALA A 14 -6.65 0.53 -3.62
N LEU A 15 -5.91 1.24 -2.77
CA LEU A 15 -5.36 0.69 -1.52
C LEU A 15 -6.32 0.91 -0.35
N CYS A 16 -6.44 -0.08 0.53
CA CYS A 16 -7.24 0.02 1.74
C CYS A 16 -6.58 1.00 2.73
N ARG A 17 -7.41 1.89 3.29
CA ARG A 17 -7.00 2.81 4.36
C ARG A 17 -7.87 2.74 5.61
N CYS A 18 -9.07 2.16 5.52
CA CYS A 18 -9.94 1.96 6.69
C CYS A 18 -9.44 0.85 7.62
N GLY A 19 -8.65 -0.10 7.10
CA GLY A 19 -8.15 -1.23 7.89
C GLY A 19 -9.06 -2.46 7.92
N SER A 20 -10.18 -2.47 7.19
CA SER A 20 -11.19 -3.54 7.27
C SER A 20 -11.46 -4.29 5.98
N SER A 21 -10.63 -4.10 4.94
CA SER A 21 -10.75 -4.91 3.73
C SER A 21 -10.39 -6.38 4.01
N SER A 22 -11.10 -7.30 3.36
CA SER A 22 -10.76 -8.73 3.28
C SER A 22 -9.78 -9.05 2.14
N ALA A 23 -9.49 -8.08 1.26
CA ALA A 23 -8.60 -8.21 0.10
C ALA A 23 -7.33 -7.33 0.26
N MET A 24 -6.86 -7.18 1.49
CA MET A 24 -5.68 -6.36 1.80
C MET A 24 -4.48 -6.71 0.90
N PRO A 25 -3.72 -5.71 0.42
CA PRO A 25 -3.79 -4.28 0.75
C PRO A 25 -4.81 -3.50 -0.11
N PHE A 26 -5.62 -4.17 -0.93
CA PHE A 26 -6.55 -3.53 -1.85
C PHE A 26 -7.86 -3.13 -1.15
N CYS A 27 -8.55 -2.13 -1.71
CA CYS A 27 -9.85 -1.71 -1.24
C CYS A 27 -10.96 -2.57 -1.89
N ASP A 28 -11.83 -3.14 -1.07
CA ASP A 28 -13.01 -3.92 -1.48
C ASP A 28 -14.35 -3.20 -1.19
N GLY A 29 -14.29 -1.94 -0.76
CA GLY A 29 -15.47 -1.15 -0.41
C GLY A 29 -15.97 -1.31 1.03
N SER A 30 -15.34 -2.13 1.88
CA SER A 30 -15.76 -2.34 3.28
C SER A 30 -15.83 -1.04 4.11
N HIS A 31 -15.06 -0.01 3.72
CA HIS A 31 -15.09 1.31 4.36
C HIS A 31 -16.48 1.97 4.39
N ARG A 32 -17.37 1.62 3.45
CA ARG A 32 -18.73 2.18 3.38
C ARG A 32 -19.60 1.78 4.57
N GLN A 33 -19.30 0.63 5.19
CA GLN A 33 -20.03 0.13 6.35
C GLN A 33 -19.53 0.71 7.67
N LEU A 34 -18.41 1.46 7.64
CA LEU A 34 -17.70 1.94 8.83
C LEU A 34 -17.75 3.45 8.99
N THR A 35 -18.48 4.16 8.11
CA THR A 35 -18.50 5.64 8.05
C THR A 35 -17.07 6.20 8.08
N PHE A 36 -16.15 5.54 7.37
CA PHE A 36 -14.75 5.93 7.35
C PHE A 36 -14.58 7.18 6.49
N GLU A 37 -14.07 8.25 7.11
CA GLU A 37 -13.72 9.48 6.44
C GLU A 37 -12.20 9.66 6.44
N ASP A 38 -11.65 10.01 5.28
CA ASP A 38 -10.23 10.21 5.12
C ASP A 38 -9.95 11.16 3.95
N SER A 39 -8.94 12.02 4.11
CA SER A 39 -8.62 13.07 3.15
C SER A 39 -8.05 12.56 1.82
N GLY A 40 -7.80 11.26 1.68
CA GLY A 40 -7.13 10.70 0.49
C GLY A 40 -5.62 10.99 0.43
N GLN A 41 -5.07 11.69 1.42
CA GLN A 41 -3.67 12.11 1.44
C GLN A 41 -2.82 11.17 2.32
N PRO A 42 -1.74 10.58 1.80
CA PRO A 42 -0.80 9.82 2.61
C PRO A 42 0.06 10.75 3.47
N VAL A 43 0.67 10.21 4.53
CA VAL A 43 1.66 10.92 5.35
C VAL A 43 2.79 11.45 4.45
N ALA A 44 3.25 12.68 4.69
CA ALA A 44 4.42 13.21 4.01
C ALA A 44 5.66 12.42 4.44
N LEU A 45 6.33 11.76 3.50
CA LEU A 45 7.58 11.07 3.76
C LEU A 45 8.76 11.99 3.38
N PRO A 46 9.89 11.91 4.11
CA PRO A 46 11.13 12.54 3.67
C PRO A 46 11.50 12.05 2.27
N MET A 47 11.92 12.95 1.38
CA MET A 47 12.19 12.67 -0.02
C MET A 47 13.68 12.43 -0.27
N PRO A 48 14.15 11.20 -0.50
CA PRO A 48 15.45 10.97 -1.12
C PRO A 48 15.27 10.58 -2.60
N GLY A 49 15.61 11.50 -3.51
CA GLY A 49 16.01 11.13 -4.86
C GLY A 49 15.39 11.91 -6.02
N GLU A 50 16.11 11.89 -7.14
CA GLU A 50 15.70 12.42 -8.44
C GLU A 50 14.72 11.47 -9.16
N ALA A 51 14.00 12.01 -10.14
CA ALA A 51 13.13 11.24 -11.02
C ALA A 51 13.95 10.23 -11.83
N ALA A 52 13.87 8.96 -11.46
CA ALA A 52 14.48 7.85 -12.21
C ALA A 52 13.39 7.00 -12.89
N LYS A 53 13.66 6.55 -14.12
CA LYS A 53 12.89 5.50 -14.80
C LYS A 53 13.53 4.15 -14.50
N GLY A 54 12.73 3.09 -14.39
CA GLY A 54 13.26 1.75 -14.16
C GLY A 54 12.15 0.73 -13.93
N GLU A 55 12.57 -0.52 -13.77
CA GLU A 55 11.68 -1.62 -13.44
C GLU A 55 11.18 -1.50 -11.99
N LEU A 56 9.93 -1.90 -11.78
CA LEU A 56 9.33 -2.03 -10.46
C LEU A 56 9.12 -3.50 -10.14
N ASP A 57 9.73 -3.93 -9.04
CA ASP A 57 9.51 -5.21 -8.41
C ASP A 57 8.51 -5.04 -7.26
N ILE A 58 7.36 -5.69 -7.38
CA ILE A 58 6.29 -5.65 -6.39
C ILE A 58 6.18 -7.03 -5.75
N GLN A 59 6.51 -7.11 -4.47
CA GLN A 59 6.64 -8.35 -3.71
C GLN A 59 5.58 -8.41 -2.60
N SER A 60 4.72 -9.43 -2.66
CA SER A 60 3.83 -9.77 -1.56
C SER A 60 4.59 -10.58 -0.52
N GLN A 61 4.90 -9.98 0.64
CA GLN A 61 5.44 -10.72 1.77
C GLN A 61 4.29 -11.08 2.70
N GLN A 62 3.60 -12.20 2.43
CA GLN A 62 2.58 -12.71 3.33
C GLN A 62 3.18 -13.78 4.23
N PRO A 63 3.01 -13.69 5.56
CA PRO A 63 2.40 -12.60 6.33
C PRO A 63 3.31 -11.35 6.40
N GLY A 64 2.75 -10.14 6.19
CA GLY A 64 3.55 -8.91 6.11
C GLY A 64 3.09 -7.90 5.05
N PRO A 65 3.87 -6.84 4.79
CA PRO A 65 3.51 -5.77 3.88
C PRO A 65 3.75 -6.12 2.40
N LEU A 66 3.06 -5.41 1.51
CA LEU A 66 3.39 -5.40 0.09
C LEU A 66 4.57 -4.45 -0.13
N ARG A 67 5.73 -4.97 -0.55
CA ARG A 67 6.91 -4.16 -0.85
C ARG A 67 6.90 -3.76 -2.32
N VAL A 68 7.18 -2.49 -2.60
CA VAL A 68 7.45 -1.96 -3.94
C VAL A 68 8.89 -1.49 -3.96
N VAL A 69 9.70 -2.09 -4.83
CA VAL A 69 11.14 -1.85 -4.95
C VAL A 69 11.45 -1.39 -6.39
N GLY A 70 12.34 -0.41 -6.52
CA GLY A 70 12.66 0.24 -7.79
C GLY A 70 12.22 1.70 -7.80
N PRO A 71 12.58 2.48 -8.84
CA PRO A 71 12.27 3.91 -8.88
C PRO A 71 10.81 4.16 -9.25
N PHE A 72 10.06 4.84 -8.39
CA PHE A 72 8.69 5.29 -8.67
C PHE A 72 8.38 6.66 -8.09
N LEU A 73 7.34 7.28 -8.65
CA LEU A 73 6.70 8.47 -8.12
C LEU A 73 5.41 8.06 -7.40
N LEU A 74 5.24 8.47 -6.14
CA LEU A 74 3.96 8.32 -5.46
C LEU A 74 3.07 9.53 -5.78
N ILE A 75 1.87 9.27 -6.28
CA ILE A 75 0.85 10.29 -6.59
C ILE A 75 -0.39 9.98 -5.73
N ASP A 76 -0.96 10.99 -5.07
CA ASP A 76 -2.18 10.82 -4.29
C ASP A 76 -3.46 10.86 -5.16
N GLY A 77 -4.62 10.63 -4.55
CA GLY A 77 -5.90 10.59 -5.27
C GLY A 77 -6.31 11.92 -5.91
N ALA A 78 -5.70 13.04 -5.51
CA ALA A 78 -5.91 14.35 -6.11
C ALA A 78 -4.93 14.65 -7.26
N GLY A 79 -4.05 13.70 -7.61
CA GLY A 79 -3.02 13.87 -8.63
C GLY A 79 -1.76 14.60 -8.14
N LYS A 80 -1.64 14.88 -6.84
CA LYS A 80 -0.47 15.56 -6.29
C LYS A 80 0.68 14.58 -6.08
N ALA A 81 1.84 14.90 -6.65
CA ALA A 81 3.08 14.20 -6.38
C ALA A 81 3.43 14.28 -4.88
N ARG A 82 3.68 13.12 -4.27
CA ARG A 82 4.05 12.97 -2.86
C ARG A 82 5.53 12.69 -2.66
N GLY A 83 6.25 12.36 -3.74
CA GLY A 83 7.70 12.17 -3.72
C GLY A 83 8.16 11.03 -4.63
N HIS A 84 9.45 11.04 -4.93
CA HIS A 84 10.15 9.93 -5.57
C HIS A 84 10.67 8.97 -4.52
N TYR A 85 10.52 7.67 -4.77
CA TYR A 85 10.91 6.61 -3.86
C TYR A 85 11.63 5.51 -4.63
N ARG A 86 12.51 4.81 -3.92
CA ARG A 86 13.14 3.57 -4.39
C ARG A 86 12.57 2.32 -3.71
N GLN A 87 11.91 2.53 -2.58
CA GLN A 87 11.30 1.47 -1.81
C GLN A 87 10.20 2.04 -0.90
N LEU A 88 9.01 1.43 -0.92
CA LEU A 88 7.99 1.60 0.12
C LEU A 88 7.36 0.26 0.45
N ALA A 89 6.76 0.18 1.64
CA ALA A 89 5.98 -0.96 2.09
C ALA A 89 4.55 -0.50 2.36
N PHE A 90 3.57 -1.18 1.78
CA PHE A 90 2.14 -0.91 1.97
C PHE A 90 1.54 -1.88 2.99
N CYS A 91 0.66 -1.35 3.84
CA CYS A 91 0.05 -2.11 4.91
C CYS A 91 -0.95 -3.14 4.38
N CYS A 92 -0.75 -4.41 4.73
CA CYS A 92 -1.71 -5.48 4.48
C CYS A 92 -2.44 -5.96 5.74
N CYS A 93 -2.05 -5.51 6.94
CA CYS A 93 -2.61 -6.00 8.20
C CYS A 93 -3.78 -5.17 8.74
N GLY A 94 -4.08 -4.02 8.13
CA GLY A 94 -5.16 -3.15 8.57
C GLY A 94 -4.93 -2.38 9.88
N SER A 95 -3.80 -2.54 10.58
CA SER A 95 -3.54 -1.84 11.85
C SER A 95 -2.55 -0.68 11.79
N SER A 96 -1.90 -0.43 10.64
CA SER A 96 -0.93 0.68 10.55
C SER A 96 -1.57 2.04 10.86
N ARG A 97 -0.82 2.93 11.51
CA ARG A 97 -1.22 4.32 11.78
C ARG A 97 -0.80 5.27 10.65
N MET A 98 -0.03 4.79 9.67
CA MET A 98 0.42 5.56 8.50
C MET A 98 -0.18 5.07 7.18
N LYS A 99 -1.36 4.42 7.24
CA LYS A 99 -2.03 3.87 6.06
C LYS A 99 -2.10 4.91 4.92
N PRO A 100 -1.79 4.52 3.68
CA PRO A 100 -1.68 3.13 3.20
C PRO A 100 -0.32 2.46 3.47
N LEU A 101 0.63 3.15 4.09
CA LEU A 101 1.98 2.64 4.33
C LEU A 101 2.04 1.72 5.55
N CYS A 102 3.08 0.91 5.62
CA CYS A 102 3.38 0.04 6.75
C CYS A 102 4.36 0.72 7.73
N ASP A 103 4.00 0.76 9.01
CA ASP A 103 4.82 1.25 10.14
C ASP A 103 5.34 0.12 11.06
N GLY A 104 5.21 -1.14 10.64
CA GLY A 104 5.60 -2.28 11.46
C GLY A 104 4.53 -2.74 12.47
N SER A 105 3.35 -2.11 12.53
CA SER A 105 2.26 -2.54 13.43
C SER A 105 1.89 -4.02 13.28
N HIS A 106 2.12 -4.62 12.11
CA HIS A 106 1.87 -6.04 11.84
C HIS A 106 2.66 -6.98 12.78
N ALA A 107 3.85 -6.57 13.25
CA ALA A 107 4.65 -7.37 14.17
C ALA A 107 4.07 -7.42 15.60
N LEU A 108 3.21 -6.46 15.95
CA LEU A 108 2.68 -6.30 17.32
C LEU A 108 1.29 -6.93 17.50
N ILE A 109 0.48 -6.96 16.45
CA ILE A 109 -0.92 -7.41 16.54
C ILE A 109 -1.07 -8.93 16.42
N GLY A 110 0.01 -9.66 16.16
CA GLY A 110 -0.05 -11.07 15.77
C GLY A 110 -0.77 -11.25 14.43
N GLU A 111 -0.40 -12.25 13.64
CA GLU A 111 -1.00 -12.47 12.33
C GLU A 111 -2.48 -12.84 12.44
N SER A 112 -3.36 -11.85 12.40
CA SER A 112 -4.83 -12.05 12.36
C SER A 112 -5.46 -11.48 11.09
N SER A 113 -4.70 -11.41 9.99
CA SER A 113 -5.25 -10.96 8.70
C SER A 113 -4.92 -11.87 7.52
N ALA A 114 -4.49 -13.11 7.77
CA ALA A 114 -4.90 -14.21 6.90
C ALA A 114 -6.28 -14.66 7.41
N LYS A 115 -7.35 -13.93 7.06
CA LYS A 115 -8.68 -14.56 7.09
C LYS A 115 -8.63 -15.62 6.01
N LEU A 116 -8.49 -16.87 6.45
CA LEU A 116 -8.66 -18.10 5.68
C LEU A 116 -9.65 -17.89 4.53
N LEU A 117 -9.16 -18.05 3.30
CA LEU A 117 -9.89 -18.71 2.24
C LEU A 117 -9.25 -20.08 2.04
#